data_AF-A0A7J7JSV7-F1
#
_entry.id   AF-A0A7J7JSV7-F1
#
_cell.length_a   1.000
_cell.length_b   1.000
_cell.length_c   1.000
_cell.angle_alpha   90.00
_cell.angle_beta   90.00
_cell.angle_gamma   90.00
#
_symmetry.space_group_name_H-M   'P 1'
#
loop_
_entity.id
_entity.type
_entity.pdbx_description
1 polymer ?
#
loop_
_entity_poly.entity_id
_entity_poly.type
_entity_poly.pdbx_seq_one_letter_code
_entity_poly.pdbx_strand_id
1 'polypeptide(L)'
;MAMSSTFTSSEASCQYTMSGLSNPDASLAANKNRAERPWLIVQSHRPMYCSNNDDDDCSHFEGILRYALEDTLYEAGVDMYISAHEHSYERAWPIYDRKICNGSYDHPYTDPTAPVHIITGSAGMQSGHDAFEPEVPFWSAYRTQNYGYSRLHITNATHMLVEWVDDEQDGKVTDSLWVIKNKHGAGTYDCHFKEEKRW
;
A
#
# COMPACT_ATOMS: atom_id res chain seq x y z
N MET A 1 -14.65 -8.25 9.78
CA MET A 1 -13.64 -7.81 10.78
C MET A 1 -13.22 -6.40 10.45
N ALA A 2 -13.09 -5.51 11.44
CA ALA A 2 -12.48 -4.20 11.24
C ALA A 2 -10.95 -4.34 11.26
N MET A 3 -10.22 -3.57 10.45
CA MET A 3 -8.78 -3.43 10.64
C MET A 3 -8.52 -2.85 12.03
N SER A 4 -7.86 -3.63 12.89
CA SER A 4 -7.41 -3.18 14.19
C SER A 4 -5.92 -2.88 14.11
N SER A 5 -5.57 -1.61 13.90
CA SER A 5 -4.19 -1.13 13.93
C SER A 5 -3.89 -0.52 15.30
N THR A 6 -2.83 -0.99 15.96
CA THR A 6 -2.29 -0.33 17.16
C THR A 6 -1.10 0.51 16.72
N PHE A 7 -1.28 1.84 16.64
CA PHE A 7 -0.20 2.77 16.32
C PHE A 7 0.46 3.26 17.61
N THR A 8 1.74 2.96 17.79
CA THR A 8 2.57 3.56 18.83
C THR A 8 3.63 4.44 18.17
N SER A 9 3.33 5.72 17.95
CA SER A 9 4.39 6.68 17.62
C SER A 9 4.05 8.09 18.10
N SER A 10 5.10 8.84 18.46
CA SER A 10 5.03 10.28 18.75
C SER A 10 4.98 11.14 17.48
N GLU A 11 5.22 10.54 16.31
CA GLU A 11 5.46 11.25 15.05
C GLU A 11 4.48 10.90 13.91
N ALA A 12 3.63 9.88 14.07
CA ALA A 12 2.57 9.54 13.13
C ALA A 12 1.21 9.78 13.77
N SER A 13 0.34 10.46 13.04
CA SER A 13 -1.07 10.61 13.41
C SER A 13 -1.91 10.16 12.22
N CYS A 14 -2.92 9.31 12.46
CA CYS A 14 -4.01 9.09 11.51
C CYS A 14 -4.73 10.41 11.31
N GLN A 15 -4.39 11.18 10.27
CA GLN A 15 -4.95 12.52 10.10
C GLN A 15 -6.25 12.55 9.28
N TYR A 16 -6.52 11.53 8.46
CA TYR A 16 -7.66 11.58 7.53
C TYR A 16 -8.29 10.20 7.29
N THR A 17 -9.62 10.12 7.34
CA THR A 17 -10.38 8.94 6.89
C THR A 17 -10.41 8.88 5.37
N MET A 18 -10.60 7.69 4.77
CA MET A 18 -10.74 7.54 3.31
C MET A 18 -11.78 8.48 2.69
N SER A 19 -12.90 8.72 3.38
CA SER A 19 -13.94 9.68 2.97
C SER A 19 -13.46 11.13 2.92
N GLY A 20 -12.36 11.46 3.59
CA GLY A 20 -11.69 12.74 3.50
C GLY A 20 -10.96 12.90 2.18
N LEU A 21 -10.17 11.91 1.75
CA LEU A 21 -9.27 12.06 0.59
C LEU A 21 -9.97 12.10 -0.77
N SER A 22 -11.20 11.59 -0.87
CA SER A 22 -12.06 11.82 -2.05
C SER A 22 -12.58 13.26 -2.15
N ASN A 23 -12.41 14.07 -1.10
CA ASN A 23 -12.63 15.51 -1.13
C ASN A 23 -11.30 16.22 -1.47
N PRO A 24 -11.22 17.01 -2.56
CA PRO A 24 -10.03 17.79 -2.93
C PRO A 24 -9.47 18.63 -1.77
N ASP A 25 -10.32 19.11 -0.87
CA ASP A 25 -9.91 19.92 0.28
C ASP A 25 -9.08 19.12 1.29
N ALA A 26 -9.36 17.83 1.49
CA ALA A 26 -8.59 17.02 2.43
C ALA A 26 -7.25 16.58 1.83
N SER A 27 -7.21 16.27 0.52
CA SER A 27 -5.94 16.05 -0.19
C SER A 27 -5.05 17.29 -0.10
N LEU A 28 -5.63 18.49 -0.32
CA LEU A 28 -4.92 19.76 -0.16
C LEU A 28 -4.47 20.01 1.28
N ALA A 29 -5.31 19.71 2.27
CA ALA A 29 -4.98 19.86 3.68
C ALA A 29 -3.85 18.92 4.12
N ALA A 30 -3.90 17.65 3.72
CA ALA A 30 -2.85 16.67 3.97
C ALA A 30 -1.52 17.13 3.35
N ASN A 31 -1.58 17.63 2.11
CA ASN A 31 -0.40 18.10 1.40
C ASN A 31 0.24 19.36 2.02
N LYS A 32 -0.56 20.28 2.57
CA LYS A 32 -0.04 21.46 3.30
C LYS A 32 0.79 21.09 4.54
N ASN A 33 0.54 19.92 5.13
CA ASN A 33 1.21 19.49 6.36
C ASN A 33 2.44 18.59 6.13
N ARG A 34 2.81 18.30 4.86
CA ARG A 34 3.88 17.34 4.53
C ARG A 34 5.28 17.74 5.03
N ALA A 35 5.48 18.99 5.42
CA ALA A 35 6.72 19.44 6.05
C ALA A 35 6.88 18.92 7.50
N GLU A 36 5.77 18.85 8.25
CA GLU A 36 5.76 18.34 9.63
C GLU A 36 5.35 16.87 9.69
N ARG A 37 4.48 16.43 8.77
CA ARG A 37 3.92 15.07 8.66
C ARG A 37 4.16 14.53 7.26
N PRO A 38 5.39 14.10 6.97
CA PRO A 38 5.82 13.79 5.62
C PRO A 38 5.12 12.58 5.04
N TRP A 39 4.75 11.57 5.83
CA TRP A 39 4.09 10.35 5.35
C TRP A 39 2.56 10.48 5.32
N LEU A 40 1.96 10.09 4.20
CA LEU A 40 0.52 10.02 3.95
C LEU A 40 0.18 8.57 3.63
N ILE A 41 -0.46 7.93 4.60
CA ILE A 41 -0.80 6.51 4.57
C ILE A 41 -2.30 6.39 4.62
N VAL A 42 -2.86 5.62 3.70
CA VAL A 42 -4.30 5.37 3.60
C VAL A 42 -4.57 3.95 4.05
N GLN A 43 -5.60 3.79 4.88
CA GLN A 43 -6.07 2.47 5.31
C GLN A 43 -7.50 2.25 4.82
N SER A 44 -7.76 1.09 4.20
CA SER A 44 -9.06 0.71 3.64
C SER A 44 -9.35 -0.75 3.87
N HIS A 45 -10.56 -1.13 4.31
CA HIS A 45 -10.85 -2.55 4.51
C HIS A 45 -10.53 -3.41 3.27
N ARG A 46 -10.96 -2.98 2.08
CA ARG A 46 -10.80 -3.74 0.82
C ARG A 46 -9.56 -3.31 0.03
N PRO A 47 -8.85 -4.22 -0.67
CA PRO A 47 -7.72 -3.90 -1.54
C PRO A 47 -8.16 -3.30 -2.87
N MET A 48 -7.23 -2.64 -3.58
CA MET A 48 -7.36 -2.31 -5.01
C MET A 48 -6.68 -3.34 -5.93
N TYR A 49 -5.76 -4.12 -5.36
CA TYR A 49 -4.99 -5.15 -6.02
C TYR A 49 -4.90 -6.34 -5.08
N CYS A 50 -5.26 -7.53 -5.54
CA CYS A 50 -5.06 -8.80 -4.84
C CYS A 50 -4.85 -9.91 -5.86
N SER A 51 -4.16 -10.98 -5.45
CA SER A 51 -3.96 -12.17 -6.27
C SER A 51 -4.64 -13.41 -5.68
N ASN A 52 -5.63 -13.20 -4.82
CA ASN A 52 -6.48 -14.24 -4.24
C ASN A 52 -7.48 -14.78 -5.28
N ASN A 53 -7.87 -16.04 -5.10
CA ASN A 53 -8.74 -16.83 -5.98
C ASN A 53 -10.11 -17.03 -5.32
N ASP A 54 -10.82 -15.92 -5.14
CA ASP A 54 -12.14 -15.84 -4.51
C ASP A 54 -13.10 -14.90 -5.26
N ASP A 55 -12.69 -14.41 -6.43
CA ASP A 55 -13.48 -13.54 -7.32
C ASP A 55 -13.81 -12.16 -6.73
N ASP A 56 -13.11 -11.73 -5.68
CA ASP A 56 -13.32 -10.40 -5.07
C ASP A 56 -12.88 -9.25 -6.00
N ASP A 57 -13.44 -8.05 -5.81
CA ASP A 57 -13.30 -6.88 -6.70
C ASP A 57 -11.84 -6.54 -7.06
N CYS A 58 -10.90 -6.76 -6.13
CA CYS A 58 -9.48 -6.49 -6.31
C CYS A 58 -8.77 -7.44 -7.28
N SER A 59 -9.36 -8.61 -7.54
CA SER A 59 -8.86 -9.59 -8.52
C SER A 59 -9.20 -9.17 -9.97
N HIS A 60 -10.25 -8.36 -10.14
CA HIS A 60 -10.79 -7.98 -11.45
C HIS A 60 -10.02 -6.88 -12.16
N PHE A 61 -9.92 -6.97 -13.49
CA PHE A 61 -9.30 -5.95 -14.35
C PHE A 61 -9.92 -4.55 -14.16
N GLU A 62 -11.23 -4.49 -13.94
CA GLU A 62 -12.00 -3.25 -13.73
C GLU A 62 -12.58 -3.18 -12.31
N GLY A 63 -11.78 -3.53 -11.30
CA GLY A 63 -12.18 -3.42 -9.90
C GLY A 63 -12.72 -2.02 -9.57
N ILE A 64 -13.93 -1.97 -9.02
CA ILE A 64 -14.69 -0.76 -8.70
C ILE A 64 -13.88 0.15 -7.78
N LEU A 65 -13.19 -0.40 -6.79
CA LEU A 65 -12.43 0.41 -5.84
C LEU A 65 -11.23 1.07 -6.49
N ARG A 66 -10.51 0.35 -7.37
CA ARG A 66 -9.39 0.92 -8.13
C ARG A 66 -9.88 2.03 -9.05
N TYR A 67 -10.95 1.77 -9.81
CA TYR A 67 -11.56 2.77 -10.69
C TYR A 67 -11.99 4.04 -9.94
N ALA A 68 -12.52 3.89 -8.72
CA ALA A 68 -13.02 5.02 -7.94
C ALA A 68 -11.93 5.83 -7.22
N LEU A 69 -10.82 5.20 -6.82
CA LEU A 69 -9.87 5.82 -5.88
C LEU A 69 -8.43 5.91 -6.36
N GLU A 70 -7.98 5.06 -7.28
CA GLU A 70 -6.55 4.96 -7.59
C GLU A 70 -5.95 6.29 -8.05
N ASP A 71 -6.59 6.94 -9.04
CA ASP A 71 -6.19 8.26 -9.54
C ASP A 71 -6.17 9.30 -8.42
N THR A 72 -7.21 9.31 -7.57
CA THR A 72 -7.31 10.27 -6.46
C THR A 72 -6.15 10.09 -5.48
N LEU A 73 -5.78 8.84 -5.13
CA LEU A 73 -4.68 8.57 -4.20
C LEU A 73 -3.31 8.83 -4.84
N TYR A 74 -3.16 8.52 -6.12
CA TYR A 74 -1.96 8.82 -6.91
C TYR A 74 -1.73 10.33 -7.00
N GLU A 75 -2.73 11.10 -7.41
CA GLU A 75 -2.66 12.57 -7.52
C GLU A 75 -2.42 13.25 -6.17
N ALA A 76 -3.03 12.74 -5.09
CA ALA A 76 -2.80 13.21 -3.74
C ALA A 76 -1.37 12.94 -3.23
N GLY A 77 -0.61 12.09 -3.92
CA GLY A 77 0.74 11.69 -3.53
C GLY A 77 0.74 10.80 -2.29
N VAL A 78 -0.24 9.90 -2.15
CA VAL A 78 -0.28 8.89 -1.07
C VAL A 78 0.95 8.00 -1.17
N ASP A 79 1.67 7.79 -0.07
CA ASP A 79 2.91 7.00 -0.08
C ASP A 79 2.62 5.50 0.05
N MET A 80 1.60 5.14 0.82
CA MET A 80 1.25 3.76 1.09
C MET A 80 -0.26 3.58 1.26
N TYR A 81 -0.78 2.52 0.66
CA TYR A 81 -2.14 2.04 0.83
C TYR A 81 -2.13 0.68 1.53
N ILE A 82 -2.68 0.64 2.74
CA ILE A 82 -2.77 -0.57 3.55
C ILE A 82 -4.21 -1.07 3.52
N SER A 83 -4.39 -2.34 3.21
CA SER A 83 -5.69 -2.99 3.14
C SER A 83 -5.74 -4.32 3.88
N ALA A 84 -6.94 -4.86 4.01
CA ALA A 84 -7.20 -6.17 4.58
C ALA A 84 -8.22 -6.89 3.66
N HIS A 85 -9.29 -7.44 4.23
CA HIS A 85 -10.34 -8.21 3.55
C HIS A 85 -9.87 -9.60 3.14
N GLU A 86 -8.82 -9.68 2.32
CA GLU A 86 -8.16 -10.93 2.00
C GLU A 86 -7.47 -11.44 3.26
N HIS A 87 -7.78 -12.66 3.66
CA HIS A 87 -7.10 -13.39 4.73
C HIS A 87 -5.75 -13.92 4.25
N SER A 88 -4.91 -12.98 3.80
CA SER A 88 -3.56 -13.21 3.32
C SER A 88 -2.68 -11.97 3.61
N TYR A 89 -1.38 -12.11 3.40
CA TYR A 89 -0.45 -10.99 3.31
C TYR A 89 0.09 -10.90 1.88
N GLU A 90 0.01 -9.71 1.30
CA GLU A 90 0.55 -9.46 -0.03
C GLU A 90 1.12 -8.06 -0.13
N ARG A 91 2.35 -7.95 -0.62
CA ARG A 91 3.02 -6.70 -0.95
C ARG A 91 3.20 -6.61 -2.45
N ALA A 92 2.65 -5.56 -3.03
CA ALA A 92 2.88 -5.22 -4.43
C ALA A 92 4.20 -4.45 -4.59
N TRP A 93 4.81 -4.57 -5.77
CA TRP A 93 5.69 -3.52 -6.29
C TRP A 93 4.90 -2.20 -6.36
N PRO A 94 5.54 -1.02 -6.25
CA PRO A 94 4.91 0.25 -6.59
C PRO A 94 4.17 0.14 -7.92
N ILE A 95 2.90 0.49 -7.93
CA ILE A 95 2.00 0.21 -9.05
C ILE A 95 0.99 1.34 -9.20
N TYR A 96 0.71 1.69 -10.45
CA TYR A 96 -0.35 2.59 -10.83
C TYR A 96 -0.82 2.23 -12.24
N ASP A 97 -2.14 2.20 -12.46
CA ASP A 97 -2.73 1.80 -13.74
C ASP A 97 -2.21 0.43 -14.21
N ARG A 98 -2.16 -0.53 -13.26
CA ARG A 98 -1.68 -1.90 -13.51
C ARG A 98 -0.27 -2.00 -14.10
N LYS A 99 0.57 -0.99 -13.95
CA LYS A 99 1.96 -0.97 -14.45
C LYS A 99 2.93 -0.68 -13.31
N ILE A 100 4.11 -1.28 -13.37
CA ILE A 100 5.13 -1.15 -12.34
C ILE A 100 5.76 0.25 -12.37
N CYS A 101 5.81 0.89 -11.21
CA CYS A 101 6.23 2.27 -10.98
C CYS A 101 7.38 2.33 -9.96
N ASN A 102 8.29 1.36 -10.06
CA ASN A 102 9.49 1.27 -9.22
C ASN A 102 10.35 2.54 -9.36
N GLY A 103 11.03 2.93 -8.29
CA GLY A 103 12.02 4.02 -8.38
C GLY A 103 13.25 3.64 -9.23
N SER A 104 13.71 2.40 -9.10
CA SER A 104 14.74 1.81 -9.97
C SER A 104 14.65 0.28 -9.98
N TYR A 105 15.45 -0.37 -10.84
CA TYR A 105 15.52 -1.84 -10.89
C TYR A 105 16.09 -2.43 -9.59
N ASP A 106 17.21 -1.90 -9.09
CA ASP A 106 17.89 -2.41 -7.89
C ASP A 106 17.25 -1.93 -6.58
N HIS A 107 16.60 -0.76 -6.62
CA HIS A 107 15.96 -0.13 -5.45
C HIS A 107 14.52 0.28 -5.77
N PRO A 108 13.60 -0.68 -5.89
CA PRO A 108 12.24 -0.42 -6.37
C PRO A 108 11.42 0.47 -5.45
N TYR A 109 11.69 0.44 -4.14
CA TYR A 109 10.98 1.21 -3.11
C TYR A 109 11.74 2.46 -2.64
N THR A 110 12.79 2.87 -3.35
CA THR A 110 13.46 4.16 -3.13
C THR A 110 12.97 5.18 -4.14
N ASP A 111 12.35 6.25 -3.66
CA ASP A 111 11.60 7.23 -4.46
C ASP A 111 10.67 6.55 -5.48
N PRO A 112 9.76 5.66 -5.02
CA PRO A 112 8.82 5.01 -5.91
C PRO A 112 7.93 6.06 -6.58
N THR A 113 7.57 5.83 -7.84
CA THR A 113 6.82 6.77 -8.66
C THR A 113 5.31 6.52 -8.60
N ALA A 114 4.86 5.65 -7.70
CA ALA A 114 3.46 5.41 -7.35
C ALA A 114 3.34 4.94 -5.88
N PRO A 115 2.13 4.93 -5.30
CA PRO A 115 1.89 4.38 -3.97
C PRO A 115 2.33 2.91 -3.83
N VAL A 116 2.76 2.52 -2.63
CA VAL A 116 3.01 1.12 -2.28
C VAL A 116 1.73 0.50 -1.72
N HIS A 117 1.31 -0.65 -2.24
CA HIS A 117 0.11 -1.36 -1.78
C HIS A 117 0.49 -2.59 -0.94
N ILE A 118 -0.12 -2.70 0.23
CA ILE A 118 0.06 -3.83 1.15
C ILE A 118 -1.30 -4.34 1.62
N ILE A 119 -1.50 -5.64 1.51
CA ILE A 119 -2.60 -6.37 2.15
C ILE A 119 -2.06 -7.03 3.42
N THR A 120 -2.74 -6.83 4.55
CA THR A 120 -2.36 -7.37 5.86
C THR A 120 -3.60 -7.92 6.58
N GLY A 121 -4.40 -8.75 5.90
CA GLY A 121 -5.68 -9.24 6.42
C GLY A 121 -5.64 -10.61 7.10
N SER A 122 -4.51 -11.31 7.11
CA SER A 122 -4.36 -12.64 7.73
C SER A 122 -4.11 -12.60 9.25
N ALA A 123 -5.01 -12.01 10.04
CA ALA A 123 -4.85 -11.87 11.49
C ALA A 123 -5.55 -12.97 12.33
N GLY A 124 -6.07 -14.04 11.72
CA GLY A 124 -6.71 -15.15 12.43
C GLY A 124 -8.24 -15.26 12.28
N MET A 125 -8.80 -14.94 11.10
CA MET A 125 -10.24 -15.12 10.85
C MET A 125 -10.64 -16.60 10.90
N GLN A 126 -11.80 -16.91 11.50
CA GLN A 126 -12.31 -18.28 11.65
C GLN A 126 -12.61 -18.98 10.30
N SER A 127 -12.88 -18.23 9.23
CA SER A 127 -13.10 -18.77 7.89
C SER A 127 -11.84 -19.34 7.24
N GLY A 128 -10.66 -19.12 7.82
CA GLY A 128 -9.39 -19.58 7.27
C GLY A 128 -8.71 -18.53 6.40
N HIS A 129 -7.83 -19.01 5.53
CA HIS A 129 -7.02 -18.23 4.59
C HIS A 129 -7.68 -18.18 3.21
N ASP A 130 -7.47 -17.08 2.49
CA ASP A 130 -7.93 -16.96 1.10
C ASP A 130 -6.85 -17.51 0.16
N ALA A 131 -7.26 -18.44 -0.70
CA ALA A 131 -6.37 -19.12 -1.65
C ALA A 131 -5.73 -18.12 -2.61
N PHE A 132 -4.41 -18.19 -2.87
CA PHE A 132 -3.83 -17.43 -3.98
C PHE A 132 -4.05 -18.14 -5.31
N GLU A 133 -4.14 -17.34 -6.39
CA GLU A 133 -4.00 -17.86 -7.74
C GLU A 133 -2.64 -18.56 -7.92
N PRO A 134 -2.57 -19.71 -8.62
CA PRO A 134 -1.33 -20.46 -8.81
C PRO A 134 -0.25 -19.63 -9.51
N GLU A 135 -0.64 -18.80 -10.47
CA GLU A 135 0.26 -17.86 -11.15
C GLU A 135 0.46 -16.62 -10.28
N VAL A 136 1.73 -16.28 -10.03
CA VAL A 136 2.08 -15.03 -9.34
C VAL A 136 2.00 -13.91 -10.38
N PRO A 137 1.11 -12.93 -10.22
CA PRO A 137 1.07 -11.82 -11.16
C PRO A 137 2.35 -10.98 -11.05
N PHE A 138 2.81 -10.40 -12.16
CA PHE A 138 4.09 -9.67 -12.24
C PHE A 138 4.24 -8.51 -11.23
N TRP A 139 3.13 -8.00 -10.71
CA TRP A 139 3.10 -6.91 -9.74
C TRP A 139 3.19 -7.36 -8.28
N SER A 140 2.98 -8.64 -7.99
CA SER A 140 3.10 -9.20 -6.63
C SER A 140 4.58 -9.44 -6.30
N ALA A 141 5.09 -8.70 -5.32
CA ALA A 141 6.50 -8.76 -4.93
C ALA A 141 6.76 -9.81 -3.83
N TYR A 142 5.80 -9.97 -2.93
CA TYR A 142 5.81 -10.99 -1.89
C TYR A 142 4.37 -11.31 -1.50
N ARG A 143 4.06 -12.58 -1.28
CA ARG A 143 2.76 -13.01 -0.78
C ARG A 143 2.87 -14.25 0.09
N THR A 144 2.10 -14.31 1.17
CA THR A 144 1.99 -15.49 2.05
C THR A 144 0.57 -15.61 2.58
N GLN A 145 0.15 -16.84 2.84
CA GLN A 145 -1.16 -17.13 3.43
C GLN A 145 -1.09 -17.23 4.94
N ASN A 146 0.09 -17.40 5.52
CA ASN A 146 0.26 -17.58 6.96
C ASN A 146 -0.45 -16.49 7.77
N TYR A 147 -0.91 -16.85 8.96
CA TYR A 147 -1.34 -15.85 9.93
C TYR A 147 -0.17 -14.99 10.41
N GLY A 148 -0.48 -13.73 10.69
CA GLY A 148 0.50 -12.77 11.17
C GLY A 148 -0.02 -11.34 11.17
N TYR A 149 0.91 -10.39 11.28
CA TYR A 149 0.58 -8.98 11.30
C TYR A 149 1.74 -8.12 10.78
N SER A 150 1.38 -6.95 10.22
CA SER A 150 2.37 -5.97 9.79
C SER A 150 2.80 -5.04 10.93
N ARG A 151 4.10 -4.76 11.02
CA ARG A 151 4.66 -3.67 11.84
C ARG A 151 5.13 -2.54 10.95
N LEU A 152 4.79 -1.30 11.34
CA LEU A 152 5.18 -0.11 10.61
C LEU A 152 6.05 0.79 11.51
N HIS A 153 7.28 1.03 11.08
CA HIS A 153 8.27 1.83 11.78
C HIS A 153 8.62 3.05 10.92
N ILE A 154 7.96 4.18 11.18
CA ILE A 154 8.33 5.47 10.61
C ILE A 154 9.51 6.01 11.41
N THR A 155 10.70 5.98 10.82
CA THR A 155 11.94 6.31 11.55
C THR A 155 12.33 7.77 11.44
N ASN A 156 11.97 8.42 10.33
CA ASN A 156 12.16 9.84 10.08
C ASN A 156 11.32 10.27 8.87
N ALA A 157 11.56 11.49 8.39
CA ALA A 157 10.84 12.07 7.27
C ALA A 157 11.02 11.34 5.93
N THR A 158 12.05 10.52 5.76
CA THR A 158 12.37 9.87 4.49
C THR A 158 12.41 8.35 4.54
N HIS A 159 12.48 7.73 5.73
CA HIS A 159 12.61 6.28 5.88
C HIS A 159 11.49 5.67 6.72
N MET A 160 10.79 4.71 6.13
CA MET A 160 9.77 3.89 6.78
C MET A 160 10.07 2.42 6.55
N LEU A 161 10.10 1.63 7.62
CA LEU A 161 10.27 0.18 7.57
C LEU A 161 8.91 -0.50 7.78
N VAL A 162 8.57 -1.42 6.88
CA VAL A 162 7.42 -2.33 7.01
C VAL A 162 7.95 -3.73 7.22
N GLU A 163 7.40 -4.44 8.19
CA GLU A 163 7.72 -5.85 8.44
C GLU A 163 6.44 -6.66 8.50
N TRP A 164 6.47 -7.87 7.96
CA TRP A 164 5.47 -8.90 8.22
C TRP A 164 6.00 -9.87 9.27
N VAL A 165 5.32 -9.93 10.41
CA VAL A 165 5.58 -10.89 11.48
C VAL A 165 4.68 -12.09 11.28
N ASP A 166 5.27 -13.26 11.11
CA ASP A 166 4.61 -14.51 10.77
C ASP A 166 4.39 -15.35 12.04
N ASP A 167 3.14 -15.46 12.45
CA ASP A 167 2.76 -16.17 13.68
C ASP A 167 2.84 -17.68 13.51
N GLU A 168 2.74 -18.19 12.27
CA GLU A 168 2.95 -19.60 11.95
C GLU A 168 4.43 -19.98 11.87
N GLN A 169 5.33 -18.98 11.90
CA GLN A 169 6.78 -19.15 12.02
C GLN A 169 7.33 -18.57 13.34
N ASP A 170 6.61 -18.79 14.44
CA ASP A 170 7.02 -18.41 15.80
C ASP A 170 7.32 -16.91 15.97
N GLY A 171 6.60 -16.05 15.24
CA GLY A 171 6.77 -14.59 15.27
C GLY A 171 8.01 -14.10 14.52
N LYS A 172 8.53 -14.88 13.57
CA LYS A 172 9.65 -14.48 12.72
C LYS A 172 9.21 -13.40 11.72
N VAL A 173 10.09 -12.43 11.47
CA VAL A 173 9.90 -11.50 10.33
C VAL A 173 10.25 -12.23 9.04
N THR A 174 9.27 -12.46 8.18
CA THR A 174 9.43 -13.24 6.93
C THR A 174 9.31 -12.39 5.68
N ASP A 175 8.83 -11.16 5.82
CA ASP A 175 8.98 -10.10 4.84
C ASP A 175 9.37 -8.77 5.50
N SER A 176 10.21 -7.98 4.83
CA SER A 176 10.70 -6.70 5.33
C SER A 176 11.02 -5.76 4.17
N LEU A 177 10.57 -4.51 4.27
CA LEU A 177 10.64 -3.49 3.23
C LEU A 177 11.03 -2.14 3.84
N TRP A 178 12.09 -1.52 3.31
CA TRP A 178 12.29 -0.08 3.47
C TRP A 178 11.61 0.68 2.32
N VAL A 179 10.66 1.54 2.66
CA VAL A 179 10.17 2.60 1.77
C VAL A 179 10.99 3.85 2.06
N ILE A 180 11.74 4.30 1.06
CA ILE A 180 12.57 5.50 1.14
C ILE A 180 11.96 6.54 0.22
N LYS A 181 11.62 7.72 0.75
CA LYS A 181 11.02 8.79 -0.04
C LYS A 181 11.61 10.15 0.36
N ASN A 182 12.36 10.73 -0.56
CA ASN A 182 13.06 12.00 -0.37
C ASN A 182 12.16 13.21 -0.66
N LYS A 183 11.15 13.03 -1.51
CA LYS A 183 10.18 14.08 -1.87
C LYS A 183 8.75 13.59 -1.66
N HIS A 184 8.01 14.31 -0.84
CA HIS A 184 6.61 14.02 -0.49
C HIS A 184 5.65 14.98 -1.15
N GLY A 185 4.42 14.52 -1.38
CA GLY A 185 3.27 15.34 -1.74
C GLY A 185 2.70 15.12 -3.13
N ALA A 186 1.62 15.84 -3.43
CA ALA A 186 0.95 15.81 -4.72
C ALA A 186 1.89 16.24 -5.86
N GLY A 187 1.77 15.57 -7.00
CA GLY A 187 2.59 15.86 -8.19
C GLY A 187 4.07 15.46 -8.07
N THR A 188 4.44 14.63 -7.08
CA THR A 188 5.80 14.06 -7.03
C THR A 188 5.95 12.81 -7.89
N TYR A 189 4.85 12.16 -8.23
CA TYR A 189 4.84 10.97 -9.05
C TYR A 189 4.93 11.30 -10.54
N ASP A 190 5.75 10.53 -11.24
CA ASP A 190 5.98 10.65 -12.68
C ASP A 190 5.86 9.29 -13.39
N CYS A 191 5.14 8.33 -12.80
CA CYS A 191 4.89 7.05 -13.45
C CYS A 191 4.19 7.28 -14.81
N HIS A 192 4.63 6.56 -15.84
CA HIS A 192 4.18 6.66 -17.25
C HIS A 192 4.51 7.96 -18.01
N PHE A 193 4.94 9.04 -17.34
CA PHE A 193 5.25 10.32 -18.02
C PHE A 193 6.43 10.26 -19.00
N LYS A 194 7.28 9.23 -18.94
CA LYS A 194 8.39 9.04 -19.89
C LYS A 194 7.98 8.28 -21.17
N GLU A 195 6.79 7.68 -21.22
CA GLU A 195 6.34 6.93 -22.40
C GLU A 195 5.47 7.76 -23.35
N GLU A 196 4.77 8.78 -22.86
CA GLU A 196 3.82 9.57 -23.67
C GLU A 196 4.46 10.69 -24.52
N LYS A 197 5.75 11.01 -24.34
CA LYS A 197 6.48 11.99 -25.19
C LYS A 197 7.30 11.33 -26.29
N ARG A 198 6.73 10.32 -26.93
CA ARG A 198 7.29 9.73 -28.15
C ARG A 198 6.32 9.89 -29.30
N TRP A 199 5.99 11.12 -29.68
CA TRP A 199 5.71 11.58 -31.06
C TRP A 199 5.89 13.10 -31.12
#